data_AF-A0A1A8FCJ3-F1
#
_entry.id   AF-A0A1A8FCJ3-F1
#
_cell.length_a   1.000
_cell.length_b   1.000
_cell.length_c   1.000
_cell.angle_alpha   90.00
_cell.angle_beta   90.00
_cell.angle_gamma   90.00
#
_symmetry.space_group_name_H-M   'P 1'
#
loop_
_entity.id
_entity.type
_entity.pdbx_description
1 polymer ?
#
loop_
_entity_poly.entity_id
_entity_poly.type
_entity_poly.pdbx_seq_one_letter_code
_entity_poly.pdbx_strand_id
1 'polypeptide(L)'
;ECSVGRHMGHTFVYLQDAVQDCRAITIQLLADAQQGRQAVQLSMEKVQAMAEQVEIKAKVVQSEVKALVLRHKKALEERECELLWKLEKIRQVKAKSLYLQVEKLHQSLTKLDGTIAAVSQVLDEGHHLDVLLARERMLTQIHELKALRGLLQPQEDERFMFTPPDQALYIAIQSMGMISSGAFAPVTKAHGEGLKNVVRGKPASFTVVG
;
A
#
# COMPACT_ATOMS: atom_id res chain seq x y z
N GLU A 1 47.71 -53.69 -58.51
CA GLU A 1 49.10 -53.20 -58.64
C GLU A 1 49.53 -52.23 -57.53
N CYS A 2 48.65 -51.39 -56.94
CA CYS A 2 49.06 -50.47 -55.86
C CYS A 2 49.42 -51.15 -54.52
N SER A 3 48.82 -52.30 -54.20
CA SER A 3 49.05 -53.06 -52.96
C SER A 3 50.47 -53.64 -52.85
N VAL A 4 51.07 -54.00 -53.99
CA VAL A 4 52.42 -54.59 -54.09
C VAL A 4 53.51 -53.51 -54.26
N GLY A 5 53.12 -52.24 -54.42
CA GLY A 5 54.04 -51.10 -54.59
C GLY A 5 53.94 -50.08 -53.45
N ARG A 6 52.94 -49.19 -53.51
CA ARG A 6 52.81 -48.03 -52.61
C ARG A 6 52.27 -48.37 -51.21
N HIS A 7 51.67 -49.54 -51.04
CA HIS A 7 51.10 -50.00 -49.76
C HIS A 7 51.78 -51.24 -49.21
N MET A 8 53.03 -51.53 -49.62
CA MET A 8 53.81 -52.64 -49.08
C MET A 8 54.03 -52.47 -47.57
N GLY A 9 53.61 -53.46 -46.79
CA GLY A 9 53.69 -53.44 -45.32
C GLY A 9 52.46 -52.83 -44.61
N HIS A 10 51.49 -52.26 -45.34
CA HIS A 10 50.23 -51.84 -44.75
C HIS A 10 49.28 -53.03 -44.57
N THR A 11 48.55 -53.05 -43.47
CA THR A 11 47.46 -54.01 -43.25
C THR A 11 46.36 -53.76 -44.28
N PHE A 12 45.89 -54.82 -44.93
CA PHE A 12 44.79 -54.77 -45.87
C PHE A 12 43.66 -55.70 -45.41
N VAL A 13 42.44 -55.30 -45.69
CA VAL A 13 41.21 -56.04 -45.42
C VAL A 13 40.51 -56.31 -46.75
N TYR A 14 39.73 -57.40 -46.83
CA TYR A 14 38.89 -57.60 -47.99
C TYR A 14 37.80 -56.53 -48.03
N LEU A 15 37.53 -56.01 -49.23
CA LEU A 15 36.53 -54.96 -49.43
C LEU A 15 35.16 -55.37 -48.88
N GLN A 16 34.79 -56.65 -48.99
CA GLN A 16 33.52 -57.15 -48.47
C GLN A 16 33.42 -57.01 -46.94
N ASP A 17 34.49 -57.38 -46.21
CA ASP A 17 34.55 -57.28 -44.75
C ASP A 17 34.52 -55.81 -44.31
N ALA A 18 35.33 -54.96 -44.95
CA ALA A 18 35.34 -53.53 -44.68
C ALA A 18 33.96 -52.87 -44.92
N VAL A 19 33.26 -53.26 -45.99
CA VAL A 19 31.91 -52.75 -46.29
C VAL A 19 30.89 -53.25 -45.26
N GLN A 20 30.99 -54.49 -44.79
CA GLN A 20 30.11 -55.02 -43.74
C GLN A 20 30.32 -54.31 -42.41
N ASP A 21 31.57 -54.12 -41.99
CA ASP A 21 31.90 -53.40 -40.75
C ASP A 21 31.45 -51.94 -40.82
N CYS A 22 31.75 -51.24 -41.92
CA CYS A 22 31.27 -49.88 -42.14
C CYS A 22 29.74 -49.80 -42.12
N ARG A 23 29.04 -50.78 -42.71
CA ARG A 23 27.58 -50.82 -42.71
C ARG A 23 27.02 -51.01 -41.30
N ALA A 24 27.61 -51.90 -40.49
CA ALA A 24 27.19 -52.12 -39.11
C ALA A 24 27.38 -50.85 -38.26
N ILE A 25 28.53 -50.20 -38.36
CA ILE A 25 28.81 -48.92 -37.67
C ILE A 25 27.84 -47.84 -38.14
N THR A 26 27.58 -47.74 -39.45
CA THR A 26 26.68 -46.73 -40.01
C THR A 26 25.23 -46.93 -39.53
N ILE A 27 24.77 -48.19 -39.40
CA ILE A 27 23.45 -48.50 -38.83
C ILE A 27 23.37 -48.05 -37.37
N GLN A 28 24.42 -48.29 -36.57
CA GLN A 28 24.46 -47.84 -35.18
C GLN A 28 24.43 -46.31 -35.09
N LEU A 29 25.27 -45.62 -35.87
CA LEU A 29 25.29 -44.15 -35.92
C LEU A 29 23.93 -43.56 -36.34
N LEU A 30 23.23 -44.23 -37.26
CA LEU A 30 21.88 -43.83 -37.67
C LEU A 30 20.88 -44.00 -36.53
N ALA A 31 20.95 -45.10 -35.78
CA ALA A 31 20.09 -45.33 -34.61
C ALA A 31 20.34 -44.27 -33.53
N ASP A 32 21.60 -43.98 -33.22
CA ASP A 32 21.99 -42.94 -32.25
C ASP A 32 21.49 -41.56 -32.70
N ALA A 33 21.60 -41.23 -34.00
CA ALA A 33 21.10 -39.98 -34.56
C ALA A 33 19.56 -39.88 -34.49
N GLN A 34 18.84 -40.98 -34.71
CA GLN A 34 17.39 -41.04 -34.59
C GLN A 34 16.95 -40.86 -33.13
N GLN A 35 17.65 -41.48 -32.17
CA GLN A 35 17.40 -41.28 -30.76
C GLN A 35 17.67 -39.82 -30.34
N GLY A 36 18.79 -39.25 -30.78
CA GLY A 36 19.13 -37.84 -30.55
C GLY A 36 18.07 -36.89 -31.12
N ARG A 37 17.58 -37.16 -32.34
CA ARG A 37 16.47 -36.40 -32.94
C ARG A 37 15.22 -36.44 -32.07
N GLN A 38 14.82 -37.62 -31.59
CA GLN A 38 13.64 -37.75 -30.74
C GLN A 38 13.81 -37.00 -29.42
N ALA A 39 14.99 -37.05 -28.80
CA ALA A 39 15.30 -36.31 -27.59
C ALA A 39 15.21 -34.79 -27.80
N VAL A 40 15.71 -34.28 -28.94
CA VAL A 40 15.59 -32.86 -29.30
C VAL A 40 14.12 -32.45 -29.47
N GLN A 41 13.31 -33.26 -30.16
CA GLN A 41 11.87 -32.97 -30.34
C GLN A 41 11.13 -32.87 -29.01
N LEU A 42 11.33 -33.85 -28.12
CA LEU A 42 10.73 -33.83 -26.77
C LEU A 42 11.22 -32.63 -25.95
N SER A 43 12.50 -32.26 -26.08
CA SER A 43 13.04 -31.08 -25.41
C SER A 43 12.43 -29.78 -25.95
N MET A 44 12.18 -29.68 -27.26
CA MET A 44 11.52 -28.51 -27.86
C MET A 44 10.12 -28.32 -27.29
N GLU A 45 9.32 -29.38 -27.22
CA GLU A 45 7.98 -29.33 -26.62
C GLU A 45 8.03 -28.86 -25.16
N LYS A 46 8.97 -29.40 -24.37
CA LYS A 46 9.15 -29.01 -22.97
C LYS A 46 9.55 -27.54 -22.83
N VAL A 47 10.47 -27.05 -23.67
CA VAL A 47 10.92 -25.65 -23.65
C VAL A 47 9.79 -24.71 -24.05
N GLN A 48 9.00 -25.05 -25.06
CA GLN A 48 7.85 -24.26 -25.49
C GLN A 48 6.79 -24.18 -24.40
N ALA A 49 6.43 -25.31 -23.80
CA ALA A 49 5.50 -25.34 -22.66
C ALA A 49 6.01 -24.52 -21.47
N MET A 50 7.31 -24.56 -21.18
CA MET A 50 7.91 -23.75 -20.13
C MET A 50 7.83 -22.24 -20.46
N ALA A 51 8.09 -21.85 -21.70
CA ALA A 51 8.01 -20.45 -22.13
C ALA A 51 6.59 -19.90 -21.96
N GLU A 52 5.57 -20.65 -22.39
CA GLU A 52 4.17 -20.29 -22.18
C GLU A 52 3.82 -20.19 -20.68
N GLN A 53 4.31 -21.13 -19.87
CA GLN A 53 4.06 -21.14 -18.44
C GLN A 53 4.70 -19.95 -17.70
N VAL A 54 5.86 -19.47 -18.16
CA VAL A 54 6.51 -18.27 -17.63
C VAL A 54 5.63 -17.04 -17.87
N GLU A 55 5.10 -16.87 -19.08
CA GLU A 55 4.19 -15.77 -19.41
C GLU A 55 2.91 -15.79 -18.56
N ILE A 56 2.32 -16.98 -18.38
CA ILE A 56 1.12 -17.13 -17.53
C ILE A 56 1.44 -16.75 -16.08
N LYS A 57 2.54 -17.26 -15.52
CA LYS A 57 2.93 -16.95 -14.13
C LYS A 57 3.24 -15.47 -13.94
N ALA A 58 3.91 -14.84 -14.90
CA ALA A 58 4.18 -13.40 -14.86
C ALA A 58 2.87 -12.59 -14.82
N LYS A 59 1.87 -12.93 -15.64
CA LYS A 59 0.55 -12.28 -15.63
C LYS A 59 -0.21 -12.48 -14.31
N VAL A 60 -0.12 -13.67 -13.71
CA VAL A 60 -0.72 -13.95 -12.40
C VAL A 60 -0.09 -13.05 -11.33
N VAL A 61 1.23 -13.07 -11.20
CA VAL A 61 1.96 -12.24 -10.21
C VAL A 61 1.70 -10.75 -10.45
N GLN A 62 1.68 -10.30 -11.71
CA GLN A 62 1.34 -8.92 -12.05
C GLN A 62 -0.07 -8.53 -11.53
N SER A 63 -1.04 -9.43 -11.68
CA SER A 63 -2.41 -9.20 -11.21
C SER A 63 -2.49 -9.17 -9.70
N GLU A 64 -1.75 -10.04 -9.01
CA GLU A 64 -1.64 -10.05 -7.55
C GLU A 64 -1.04 -8.75 -7.00
N VAL A 65 0.05 -8.26 -7.60
CA VAL A 65 0.67 -6.97 -7.24
C VAL A 65 -0.35 -5.83 -7.39
N LYS A 66 -1.05 -5.76 -8.53
CA LYS A 66 -2.09 -4.74 -8.75
C LYS A 66 -3.22 -4.82 -7.73
N ALA A 67 -3.69 -6.03 -7.44
CA ALA A 67 -4.78 -6.25 -6.48
C ALA A 67 -4.36 -5.86 -5.05
N LEU A 68 -3.13 -6.18 -4.64
CA LEU A 68 -2.58 -5.80 -3.34
C LEU A 68 -2.52 -4.28 -3.19
N VAL A 69 -1.92 -3.59 -4.15
CA VAL A 69 -1.78 -2.12 -4.12
C VAL A 69 -3.15 -1.46 -4.11
N LEU A 70 -4.09 -1.93 -4.93
CA LEU A 70 -5.46 -1.39 -4.97
C LEU A 70 -6.18 -1.55 -3.62
N ARG A 71 -6.01 -2.69 -2.94
CA ARG A 71 -6.58 -2.92 -1.61
C ARG A 71 -6.07 -1.91 -0.59
N HIS A 72 -4.76 -1.67 -0.55
CA HIS A 72 -4.17 -0.70 0.37
C HIS A 72 -4.57 0.74 0.04
N LYS A 73 -4.63 1.11 -1.25
CA LYS A 73 -5.15 2.41 -1.68
C LYS A 73 -6.57 2.64 -1.17
N LYS A 74 -7.46 1.66 -1.38
CA LYS A 74 -8.85 1.73 -0.92
C LYS A 74 -8.94 1.91 0.60
N ALA A 75 -8.15 1.17 1.37
CA ALA A 75 -8.13 1.30 2.83
C ALA A 75 -7.68 2.70 3.29
N LEU A 76 -6.72 3.32 2.59
CA LEU A 76 -6.29 4.69 2.87
C LEU A 76 -7.38 5.72 2.54
N GLU A 77 -8.04 5.58 1.39
CA GLU A 77 -9.16 6.45 0.98
C GLU A 77 -10.35 6.34 1.95
N GLU A 78 -10.70 5.12 2.38
CA GLU A 78 -11.74 4.89 3.38
C GLU A 78 -11.38 5.55 4.73
N ARG A 79 -10.12 5.44 5.14
CA ARG A 79 -9.65 6.06 6.39
C ARG A 79 -9.67 7.58 6.31
N GLU A 80 -9.30 8.16 5.18
CA GLU A 80 -9.40 9.60 4.93
C GLU A 80 -10.86 10.07 5.05
N CYS A 81 -11.78 9.41 4.36
CA CYS A 81 -13.22 9.69 4.43
C CYS A 81 -13.76 9.63 5.87
N GLU A 82 -13.38 8.60 6.64
CA GLU A 82 -13.79 8.45 8.04
C GLU A 82 -13.30 9.61 8.91
N LEU A 83 -12.03 10.00 8.77
CA LEU A 83 -11.43 11.08 9.55
C LEU A 83 -12.06 12.44 9.23
N LEU A 84 -12.28 12.73 7.94
CA LEU A 84 -12.94 13.95 7.49
C LEU A 84 -14.41 14.00 7.95
N TRP A 85 -15.12 12.87 7.91
CA TRP A 85 -16.47 12.78 8.43
C TRP A 85 -16.53 13.07 9.94
N LYS A 86 -15.59 12.53 10.73
CA LYS A 86 -15.50 12.81 12.17
C LYS A 86 -15.21 14.28 12.43
N LEU A 87 -14.26 14.87 11.69
CA LEU A 87 -13.95 16.31 11.78
C LEU A 87 -15.20 17.16 11.53
N GLU A 88 -15.94 16.85 10.47
CA GLU A 88 -17.16 17.56 10.10
C GLU A 88 -18.26 17.39 11.17
N LYS A 89 -18.39 16.21 11.78
CA LYS A 89 -19.33 16.01 12.89
C LYS A 89 -18.98 16.83 14.12
N ILE A 90 -17.71 16.87 14.50
CA ILE A 90 -17.25 17.72 15.61
C ILE A 90 -17.55 19.19 15.30
N ARG A 91 -17.23 19.64 14.08
CA ARG A 91 -17.51 21.00 13.62
C ARG A 91 -19.01 21.34 13.71
N GLN A 92 -19.88 20.44 13.26
CA GLN A 92 -21.34 20.64 13.32
C GLN A 92 -21.87 20.78 14.75
N VAL A 93 -21.39 19.94 15.67
CA VAL A 93 -21.78 20.00 17.10
C VAL A 93 -21.32 21.32 17.72
N LYS A 94 -20.04 21.68 17.55
CA LYS A 94 -19.49 22.95 18.05
C LYS A 94 -20.24 24.15 17.48
N ALA A 95 -20.46 24.19 16.16
CA ALA A 95 -21.19 25.28 15.51
C ALA A 95 -22.61 25.40 16.05
N LYS A 96 -23.34 24.28 16.18
CA LYS A 96 -24.70 24.29 16.72
C LYS A 96 -24.75 24.81 18.16
N SER A 97 -23.80 24.40 19.00
CA SER A 97 -23.65 24.87 20.38
C SER A 97 -23.47 26.39 20.44
N LEU A 98 -22.53 26.92 19.66
CA LEU A 98 -22.25 28.35 19.57
C LEU A 98 -23.42 29.15 18.99
N TYR A 99 -24.08 28.67 17.93
CA TYR A 99 -25.27 29.34 17.37
C TYR A 99 -26.41 29.44 18.39
N LEU A 100 -26.67 28.36 19.12
CA LEU A 100 -27.69 28.35 20.18
C LEU A 100 -27.31 29.28 21.33
N GLN A 101 -26.02 29.38 21.66
CA GLN A 101 -25.53 30.33 22.66
C GLN A 101 -25.75 31.78 22.21
N VAL A 102 -25.41 32.12 20.97
CA VAL A 102 -25.63 33.46 20.39
C VAL A 102 -27.12 33.81 20.42
N GLU A 103 -28.00 32.88 20.06
CA GLU A 103 -29.45 33.11 20.09
C GLU A 103 -29.95 33.41 21.52
N LYS A 104 -29.51 32.64 22.52
CA LYS A 104 -29.86 32.89 23.93
C LYS A 104 -29.35 34.24 24.43
N LEU A 105 -28.12 34.63 24.06
CA LEU A 105 -27.55 35.92 24.41
C LEU A 105 -28.34 37.06 23.76
N HIS A 106 -28.73 36.91 22.50
CA HIS A 106 -29.53 37.90 21.79
C HIS A 106 -30.92 38.07 22.42
N GLN A 107 -31.62 36.97 22.73
CA GLN A 107 -32.91 37.01 23.44
C GLN A 107 -32.80 37.71 24.81
N SER A 108 -31.73 37.41 25.55
CA SER A 108 -31.47 38.01 26.86
C SER A 108 -31.17 39.50 26.76
N LEU A 109 -30.40 39.91 25.75
CA LEU A 109 -30.08 41.31 25.49
C LEU A 109 -31.33 42.10 25.11
N THR A 110 -32.15 41.59 24.19
CA THR A 110 -33.43 42.23 23.82
C THR A 110 -34.36 42.43 25.02
N LYS A 111 -34.46 41.43 25.91
CA LYS A 111 -35.26 41.55 27.15
C LYS A 111 -34.68 42.60 28.10
N LEU A 112 -33.36 42.64 28.25
CA LEU A 112 -32.66 43.62 29.08
C LEU A 112 -32.87 45.03 28.54
N ASP A 113 -32.66 45.26 27.26
CA ASP A 113 -32.85 46.56 26.60
C ASP A 113 -34.29 47.06 26.75
N GLY A 114 -35.28 46.18 26.54
CA GLY A 114 -36.70 46.51 26.75
C GLY A 114 -37.02 46.88 28.20
N THR A 115 -36.43 46.18 29.16
CA THR A 115 -36.61 46.50 30.59
C THR A 115 -35.95 47.82 30.95
N ILE A 116 -34.73 48.07 30.46
CA ILE A 116 -34.01 49.34 30.66
C ILE A 116 -34.82 50.51 30.08
N ALA A 117 -35.31 50.39 28.84
CA ALA A 117 -36.10 51.43 28.20
C ALA A 117 -37.39 51.75 28.99
N ALA A 118 -38.14 50.71 29.38
CA ALA A 118 -39.39 50.88 30.13
C ALA A 118 -39.16 51.49 31.52
N VAL A 119 -38.13 51.04 32.25
CA VAL A 119 -37.79 51.59 33.57
C VAL A 119 -37.31 53.04 33.44
N SER A 120 -36.52 53.37 32.41
CA SER A 120 -36.04 54.74 32.19
C SER A 120 -37.21 55.71 31.96
N GLN A 121 -38.17 55.33 31.12
CA GLN A 121 -39.37 56.14 30.88
C GLN A 121 -40.19 56.38 32.16
N VAL A 122 -40.37 55.35 32.99
CA VAL A 122 -41.10 55.49 34.28
C VAL A 122 -40.36 56.38 35.26
N LEU A 123 -39.03 56.41 35.23
CA LEU A 123 -38.24 57.31 36.08
C LEU A 123 -38.33 58.77 35.64
N ASP A 124 -38.47 59.03 34.34
CA ASP A 124 -38.57 60.38 33.78
C ASP A 124 -39.99 60.97 33.92
N GLU A 125 -41.03 60.17 33.66
CA GLU A 125 -42.41 60.65 33.47
C GLU A 125 -43.45 60.01 34.41
N GLY A 126 -43.07 59.00 35.20
CA GLY A 126 -44.00 58.15 35.96
C GLY A 126 -44.46 58.71 37.30
N HIS A 127 -45.57 58.19 37.82
CA HIS A 127 -46.04 58.51 39.16
C HIS A 127 -45.29 57.72 40.23
N HIS A 128 -45.33 58.19 41.49
CA HIS A 128 -44.58 57.59 42.60
C HIS A 128 -44.76 56.07 42.76
N LEU A 129 -45.96 55.56 42.49
CA LEU A 129 -46.26 54.12 42.55
C LEU A 129 -45.57 53.34 41.42
N ASP A 130 -45.52 53.89 40.21
CA ASP A 130 -44.90 53.25 39.05
C ASP A 130 -43.39 53.10 39.23
N VAL A 131 -42.75 54.08 39.88
CA VAL A 131 -41.33 54.04 40.22
C VAL A 131 -41.01 52.88 41.17
N LEU A 132 -41.88 52.60 42.15
CA LEU A 132 -41.71 51.45 43.05
C LEU A 132 -41.80 50.12 42.30
N LEU A 133 -42.75 49.99 41.37
CA LEU A 133 -42.90 48.79 40.53
C LEU A 133 -41.74 48.63 39.54
N ALA A 134 -41.21 49.73 39.00
CA ALA A 134 -40.04 49.73 38.12
C ALA A 134 -38.78 49.20 38.84
N ARG A 135 -38.61 49.53 40.13
CA ARG A 135 -37.54 48.97 40.98
C ARG A 135 -37.63 47.45 41.08
N GLU A 136 -38.82 46.89 41.32
CA GLU A 136 -39.01 45.43 41.42
C GLU A 136 -38.72 44.72 40.09
N ARG A 137 -39.16 45.31 38.96
CA ARG A 137 -38.83 44.80 37.61
C ARG A 137 -37.33 44.78 37.37
N MET A 138 -36.62 45.86 37.70
CA MET A 138 -35.17 45.93 37.52
C MET A 138 -34.43 44.97 38.44
N LEU A 139 -34.88 44.79 39.69
CA LEU A 139 -34.32 43.78 40.58
C LEU A 139 -34.43 42.38 39.98
N THR A 140 -35.60 42.03 39.42
CA THR A 140 -35.80 40.75 38.72
C THR A 140 -34.83 40.61 37.55
N GLN A 141 -34.72 41.64 36.71
CA GLN A 141 -33.83 41.63 35.53
C GLN A 141 -32.35 41.46 35.91
N ILE A 142 -31.89 42.07 37.01
CA ILE A 142 -30.52 41.89 37.51
C ILE A 142 -30.27 40.47 38.01
N HIS A 143 -31.26 39.81 38.63
CA HIS A 143 -31.12 38.41 39.03
C HIS A 143 -31.01 37.48 37.82
N GLU A 144 -31.82 37.71 36.79
CA GLU A 144 -31.72 36.97 35.53
C GLU A 144 -30.36 37.20 34.85
N LEU A 145 -29.86 38.44 34.82
CA LEU A 145 -28.54 38.75 34.27
C LEU A 145 -27.40 38.05 35.02
N LYS A 146 -27.50 37.94 36.35
CA LYS A 146 -26.53 37.16 37.15
C LYS A 146 -26.57 35.68 36.79
N ALA A 147 -27.73 35.12 36.49
CA ALA A 147 -27.87 33.73 36.06
C ALA A 147 -27.26 33.48 34.66
N LEU A 148 -27.17 34.50 33.81
CA LEU A 148 -26.55 34.41 32.47
C LEU A 148 -25.02 34.37 32.47
N ARG A 149 -24.34 34.57 33.60
CA ARG A 149 -22.87 34.67 33.66
C ARG A 149 -22.15 33.52 32.95
N GLY A 150 -22.66 32.29 33.04
CA GLY A 150 -22.07 31.12 32.38
C GLY A 150 -22.21 31.08 30.85
N LEU A 151 -23.07 31.93 30.28
CA LEU A 151 -23.26 32.09 28.83
C LEU A 151 -22.44 33.25 28.25
N LEU A 152 -21.81 34.08 29.09
CA LEU A 152 -21.04 35.24 28.62
C LEU A 152 -19.65 34.87 28.08
N GLN A 153 -19.20 33.64 28.32
CA GLN A 153 -17.98 33.09 27.71
C GLN A 153 -18.37 32.04 26.66
N PRO A 154 -17.64 31.95 25.53
CA PRO A 154 -17.86 30.89 24.55
C PRO A 154 -17.88 29.51 25.21
N GLN A 155 -18.92 28.73 24.92
CA GLN A 155 -19.09 27.39 25.50
C GLN A 155 -18.39 26.28 24.72
N GLU A 156 -17.70 26.64 23.64
CA GLU A 156 -16.88 25.76 22.81
C GLU A 156 -15.52 26.39 22.59
N ASP A 157 -14.50 25.55 22.39
CA ASP A 157 -13.20 25.97 21.90
C ASP A 157 -13.09 25.83 20.37
N GLU A 158 -12.12 26.54 19.78
CA GLU A 158 -11.80 26.49 18.36
C GLU A 158 -10.81 25.39 17.98
N ARG A 159 -10.36 24.57 18.94
CA ARG A 159 -9.25 23.64 18.73
C ARG A 159 -9.70 22.44 17.90
N PHE A 160 -8.89 22.14 16.89
CA PHE A 160 -8.88 20.88 16.16
C PHE A 160 -7.46 20.33 16.16
N MET A 161 -7.30 19.03 16.36
CA MET A 161 -6.00 18.37 16.35
C MET A 161 -6.07 17.11 15.50
N PHE A 162 -5.15 17.01 14.55
CA PHE A 162 -4.88 15.79 13.82
C PHE A 162 -3.52 15.25 14.26
N THR A 163 -3.50 14.01 14.76
CA THR A 163 -2.26 13.32 15.10
C THR A 163 -1.96 12.33 13.96
N PRO A 164 -0.94 12.61 13.13
CA PRO A 164 -0.59 11.70 12.05
C PRO A 164 -0.02 10.38 12.60
N PRO A 165 -0.09 9.29 11.80
CA PRO A 165 0.69 8.09 12.09
C PRO A 165 2.19 8.41 12.06
N ASP A 166 2.99 7.55 12.66
CA ASP A 166 4.44 7.68 12.60
C ASP A 166 5.00 7.43 11.18
N GLN A 167 6.30 7.70 11.03
CA GLN A 167 7.01 7.50 9.76
C GLN A 167 7.06 6.02 9.33
N ALA A 168 6.85 5.07 10.25
CA ALA A 168 6.94 3.65 9.96
C ALA A 168 5.85 3.23 8.97
N LEU A 169 4.64 3.83 9.04
CA LEU A 169 3.59 3.58 8.07
C LEU A 169 4.00 3.99 6.65
N TYR A 170 4.63 5.18 6.51
CA TYR A 170 5.09 5.65 5.21
C TYR A 170 6.13 4.70 4.62
N ILE A 171 7.13 4.30 5.43
CA ILE A 171 8.17 3.38 4.99
C ILE A 171 7.57 2.03 4.60
N ALA A 172 6.64 1.49 5.42
CA ALA A 172 5.97 0.22 5.13
C ALA A 172 5.21 0.25 3.80
N ILE A 173 4.58 1.38 3.44
CA ILE A 173 3.92 1.55 2.14
C ILE A 173 4.95 1.69 1.01
N GLN A 174 5.99 2.50 1.22
CA GLN A 174 7.02 2.77 0.22
C GLN A 174 7.83 1.52 -0.15
N SER A 175 8.13 0.66 0.82
CA SER A 175 8.90 -0.58 0.63
C SER A 175 8.01 -1.82 0.53
N MET A 176 6.73 -1.66 0.15
CA MET A 176 5.78 -2.77 0.14
C MET A 176 6.04 -3.74 -1.02
N GLY A 177 6.27 -5.00 -0.67
CA GLY A 177 6.39 -6.11 -1.63
C GLY A 177 7.80 -6.29 -2.20
N MET A 178 8.05 -7.48 -2.76
CA MET A 178 9.31 -7.86 -3.37
C MET A 178 9.05 -8.90 -4.47
N ILE A 179 9.73 -8.76 -5.61
CA ILE A 179 9.67 -9.74 -6.70
C ILE A 179 10.99 -10.52 -6.73
N SER A 180 10.87 -11.84 -6.82
CA SER A 180 12.02 -12.76 -6.93
C SER A 180 11.76 -13.80 -8.01
N SER A 181 12.81 -14.21 -8.72
CA SER A 181 12.79 -15.31 -9.69
C SER A 181 13.74 -16.43 -9.27
N GLY A 182 13.49 -17.64 -9.78
CA GLY A 182 14.39 -18.77 -9.60
C GLY A 182 15.60 -18.72 -10.54
N ALA A 183 16.66 -19.45 -10.21
CA ALA A 183 17.89 -19.56 -11.00
C ALA A 183 17.94 -20.88 -11.80
N PHE A 184 18.59 -20.87 -12.97
CA PHE A 184 18.87 -22.08 -13.76
C PHE A 184 20.35 -22.46 -13.65
N ALA A 185 20.65 -23.52 -12.90
CA ALA A 185 22.01 -23.89 -12.49
C ALA A 185 23.06 -23.90 -13.64
N PRO A 186 22.79 -24.44 -14.84
CA PRO A 186 23.79 -24.50 -15.92
C PRO A 186 24.26 -23.14 -16.45
N VAL A 187 23.50 -22.07 -16.25
CA VAL A 187 23.84 -20.72 -16.74
C VAL A 187 24.10 -19.72 -15.61
N THR A 188 23.97 -20.16 -14.35
CA THR A 188 24.22 -19.29 -13.19
C THR A 188 25.62 -19.49 -12.63
N LYS A 189 26.21 -18.41 -12.10
CA LYS A 189 27.51 -18.41 -11.42
C LYS A 189 27.35 -17.98 -9.97
N ALA A 190 27.93 -18.75 -9.06
CA ALA A 190 28.04 -18.36 -7.66
C ALA A 190 29.37 -17.62 -7.43
N HIS A 191 29.33 -16.47 -6.78
CA HIS A 191 30.53 -15.73 -6.37
C HIS A 191 30.37 -15.15 -4.95
N GLY A 192 31.48 -15.01 -4.24
CA GLY A 192 31.52 -14.47 -2.89
C GLY A 192 32.60 -15.12 -2.05
N GLU A 193 33.12 -14.38 -1.07
CA GLU A 193 34.16 -14.90 -0.16
C GLU A 193 33.66 -16.08 0.66
N GLY A 194 32.36 -16.14 0.99
CA GLY A 194 31.76 -17.26 1.70
C GLY A 194 31.82 -18.61 0.97
N LEU A 195 32.18 -18.64 -0.32
CA LEU A 195 32.47 -19.88 -1.06
C LEU A 195 33.91 -20.35 -0.91
N LYS A 196 34.82 -19.46 -0.52
CA LYS A 196 36.28 -19.70 -0.47
C LYS A 196 36.82 -19.74 0.95
N ASN A 197 36.39 -18.78 1.78
CA ASN A 197 36.89 -18.55 3.12
C ASN A 197 35.72 -18.50 4.10
N VAL A 198 35.70 -19.43 5.06
CA VAL A 198 34.67 -19.49 6.11
C VAL A 198 35.31 -19.67 7.48
N VAL A 199 34.73 -19.02 8.49
CA VAL A 199 35.16 -19.12 9.88
C VAL A 199 34.23 -20.06 10.63
N ARG A 200 34.80 -21.06 11.30
CA ARG A 200 34.04 -22.04 12.10
C ARG A 200 33.14 -21.32 13.11
N GLY A 201 31.84 -21.63 13.08
CA GLY A 201 30.84 -21.06 13.98
C GLY A 201 30.31 -19.68 13.57
N LYS A 202 30.70 -19.14 12.41
CA LYS A 202 30.14 -17.88 11.87
C LYS A 202 29.31 -18.14 10.60
N PRO A 203 28.17 -17.44 10.42
CA PRO A 203 27.44 -17.47 9.15
C PRO A 203 28.29 -16.92 8.01
N ALA A 204 28.21 -17.55 6.84
CA ALA A 204 28.83 -17.08 5.61
C ALA A 204 27.76 -16.96 4.51
N SER A 205 27.92 -15.99 3.61
CA SER A 205 27.02 -15.76 2.50
C SER A 205 27.77 -15.63 1.18
N PHE A 206 27.08 -15.94 0.09
CA PHE A 206 27.54 -15.74 -1.27
C PHE A 206 26.36 -15.39 -2.16
N THR A 207 26.66 -14.88 -3.35
CA THR A 207 25.66 -14.45 -4.33
C THR A 207 25.64 -15.41 -5.49
N VAL A 208 24.44 -15.83 -5.91
CA VAL A 208 24.23 -16.52 -7.19
C VAL A 208 23.73 -15.50 -8.19
N VAL A 209 24.46 -15.33 -9.28
CA VAL A 209 24.09 -14.44 -10.39
C VAL A 209 23.78 -15.31 -11.60
N GLY A 210 22.59 -15.16 -12.15
CA GLY A 210 22.12 -15.80 -13.37
C GLY A 210 21.77 -14.79 -14.43
#